data_AF-A0A200PPL3-F1
#
_entry.id   AF-A0A200PPL3-F1
#
_cell.length_a   1.000
_cell.length_b   1.000
_cell.length_c   1.000
_cell.angle_alpha   90.00
_cell.angle_beta   90.00
_cell.angle_gamma   90.00
#
_symmetry.space_group_name_H-M   'P 1'
#
loop_
_entity.id
_entity.type
_entity.pdbx_description
1 polymer ?
#
loop_
_entity_poly.entity_id
_entity_poly.type
_entity_poly.pdbx_seq_one_letter_code
_entity_poly.pdbx_strand_id
1 'polypeptide(L)'
;MHEAEGILLTPILFSDQATEDEVVDSKILPYCSIDKKEKKTVGELEQDFLQALQSFYYEGKAIMSNEEFDNLKEELMWEGSSVVMLSSEEQKFLEASMAYVAGKPIMTDKEYDQLKLQLKMDGSQIVVEGPRCSLRSRKVYSDLTVDYFKMFLLNVPAAVIALTLFFFLDDFTGFEITYLLELPEPFSFIFTWFAALPLIFWLAQVITNAIVKDFLILKGACPNCGTENVSFFGTILTISSGGTTNTVKCSNCGTVLEYDSGTRLITLPEPAEA
;
A
#
# COMPACT_ATOMS: atom_id res chain seq x y z
N MET A 1 -18.42 -61.57 43.07
CA MET A 1 -17.70 -60.51 43.81
C MET A 1 -18.11 -59.21 43.15
N HIS A 2 -19.31 -58.73 43.50
CA HIS A 2 -19.62 -57.62 44.42
C HIS A 2 -19.51 -56.29 43.66
N GLU A 3 -20.61 -55.69 43.19
CA GLU A 3 -21.73 -55.01 43.91
C GLU A 3 -21.48 -53.50 44.10
N ALA A 4 -22.55 -52.75 43.81
CA ALA A 4 -22.73 -51.33 44.00
C ALA A 4 -23.09 -50.97 45.45
N GLU A 5 -22.88 -49.70 45.82
CA GLU A 5 -23.57 -48.85 46.83
C GLU A 5 -22.58 -47.71 47.17
N GLY A 6 -22.89 -46.41 47.12
CA GLY A 6 -24.01 -45.70 47.74
C GLY A 6 -23.62 -45.28 49.16
N ILE A 7 -23.52 -43.96 49.45
CA ILE A 7 -23.94 -43.26 50.70
C ILE A 7 -23.31 -41.85 50.81
N LEU A 8 -24.22 -40.87 50.69
CA LEU A 8 -24.41 -39.59 51.39
C LEU A 8 -23.39 -39.17 52.48
N LEU A 9 -23.03 -37.88 52.52
CA LEU A 9 -22.96 -37.02 53.73
C LEU A 9 -22.52 -35.57 53.38
N THR A 10 -23.46 -34.62 53.38
CA THR A 10 -23.27 -33.21 53.81
C THR A 10 -23.69 -33.12 55.29
N PRO A 11 -23.22 -32.17 56.15
CA PRO A 11 -23.32 -30.70 56.01
C PRO A 11 -22.00 -29.97 56.44
N ILE A 12 -21.78 -28.65 56.37
CA ILE A 12 -22.34 -27.55 57.20
C ILE A 12 -21.94 -26.20 56.58
N LEU A 13 -22.89 -25.26 56.64
CA LEU A 13 -22.89 -23.81 56.41
C LEU A 13 -21.64 -23.03 56.88
N PHE A 14 -21.18 -22.06 56.09
CA PHE A 14 -20.84 -20.70 56.59
C PHE A 14 -20.97 -19.68 55.44
N SER A 15 -21.75 -18.64 55.70
CA SER A 15 -21.97 -17.47 54.83
C SER A 15 -20.85 -16.45 55.07
N ASP A 16 -20.31 -15.84 54.02
CA ASP A 16 -20.17 -14.37 54.01
C ASP A 16 -20.03 -13.78 52.60
N GLN A 17 -20.50 -12.54 52.51
CA GLN A 17 -20.83 -11.73 51.34
C GLN A 17 -19.61 -11.32 50.50
N ALA A 18 -19.84 -11.09 49.19
CA ALA A 18 -19.56 -9.81 48.54
C ALA A 18 -20.04 -9.84 47.08
N THR A 19 -21.10 -9.08 46.81
CA THR A 19 -21.38 -8.53 45.48
C THR A 19 -20.19 -7.68 45.05
N GLU A 20 -19.52 -8.07 43.97
CA GLU A 20 -18.72 -7.15 43.18
C GLU A 20 -19.51 -6.84 41.90
N ASP A 21 -19.86 -5.57 41.76
CA ASP A 21 -20.46 -5.00 40.58
C ASP A 21 -19.56 -5.26 39.36
N GLU A 22 -20.01 -6.13 38.45
CA GLU A 22 -19.42 -6.20 37.11
C GLU A 22 -19.78 -4.90 36.38
N VAL A 23 -18.77 -4.06 36.24
CA VAL A 23 -18.81 -2.86 35.43
C VAL A 23 -19.04 -3.30 33.99
N VAL A 24 -20.28 -3.11 33.52
CA VAL A 24 -20.65 -3.24 32.11
C VAL A 24 -19.90 -2.15 31.34
N ASP A 25 -18.75 -2.49 30.77
CA ASP A 25 -18.02 -1.61 29.87
C ASP A 25 -18.81 -1.50 28.56
N SER A 26 -19.39 -0.32 28.34
CA SER A 26 -20.33 -0.02 27.25
C SER A 26 -19.62 0.24 25.92
N LYS A 27 -18.49 -0.46 25.68
CA LYS A 27 -17.58 -0.20 24.56
C LYS A 27 -17.10 -1.43 23.79
N ILE A 28 -17.80 -2.56 23.92
CA ILE A 28 -17.57 -3.77 23.12
C ILE A 28 -18.73 -3.96 22.14
N LEU A 29 -18.38 -4.07 20.85
CA LEU A 29 -19.33 -4.34 19.76
C LEU A 29 -20.01 -5.72 19.98
N PRO A 30 -21.30 -5.88 19.66
CA PRO A 30 -22.14 -7.01 20.13
C PRO A 30 -21.90 -8.37 19.47
N TYR A 31 -20.73 -8.62 18.88
CA TYR A 31 -20.33 -9.97 18.41
C TYR A 31 -19.27 -10.65 19.29
N CYS A 32 -19.02 -10.09 20.48
CA CYS A 32 -18.46 -10.88 21.59
C CYS A 32 -19.63 -11.56 22.33
N SER A 33 -20.23 -12.57 21.69
CA SER A 33 -21.07 -13.52 22.42
C SER A 33 -20.19 -14.27 23.42
N ILE A 34 -20.64 -14.34 24.66
CA ILE A 34 -19.95 -14.90 25.84
C ILE A 34 -19.68 -16.43 25.72
N ASP A 35 -19.77 -17.02 24.53
CA ASP A 35 -19.34 -18.38 24.24
C ASP A 35 -17.94 -18.41 23.65
N LYS A 36 -16.92 -18.08 24.45
CA LYS A 36 -15.48 -18.40 24.27
C LYS A 36 -14.98 -18.59 22.82
N LYS A 37 -15.37 -17.72 21.87
CA LYS A 37 -14.70 -17.64 20.58
C LYS A 37 -13.61 -16.61 20.76
N GLU A 38 -12.38 -17.11 20.77
CA GLU A 38 -11.17 -16.30 20.75
C GLU A 38 -11.34 -15.17 19.73
N LYS A 39 -10.83 -13.97 20.04
CA LYS A 39 -10.80 -12.85 19.07
C LYS A 39 -10.22 -13.39 17.77
N LYS A 40 -11.05 -13.45 16.72
CA LYS A 40 -10.59 -13.89 15.40
C LYS A 40 -9.47 -12.95 14.97
N THR A 41 -8.44 -13.53 14.38
CA THR A 41 -7.36 -12.71 13.83
C THR A 41 -7.87 -11.96 12.60
N VAL A 42 -7.28 -10.81 12.28
CA VAL A 42 -7.64 -10.03 11.07
C VAL A 42 -7.62 -10.92 9.81
N GLY A 43 -6.67 -11.84 9.71
CA GLY A 43 -6.58 -12.77 8.59
C GLY A 43 -7.73 -13.78 8.49
N GLU A 44 -8.32 -14.21 9.62
CA GLU A 44 -9.50 -15.09 9.62
C GLU A 44 -10.76 -14.31 9.23
N LEU A 45 -10.89 -13.07 9.68
CA LEU A 45 -11.99 -12.18 9.30
C LEU A 45 -11.95 -11.88 7.79
N GLU A 46 -10.76 -11.62 7.24
CA GLU A 46 -10.57 -11.44 5.79
C GLU A 46 -10.96 -12.67 4.98
N GLN A 47 -10.62 -13.87 5.47
CA GLN A 47 -11.00 -15.13 4.82
C GLN A 47 -12.52 -15.33 4.81
N ASP A 48 -13.19 -15.10 5.95
CA ASP A 48 -14.65 -15.20 6.05
C ASP A 48 -15.34 -14.19 5.10
N PHE A 49 -14.80 -12.97 5.01
CA PHE A 49 -15.32 -11.93 4.13
C PHE A 49 -15.15 -12.29 2.65
N LEU A 50 -13.96 -12.75 2.25
CA LEU A 50 -13.69 -13.19 0.87
C LEU A 50 -14.52 -14.41 0.49
N GLN A 51 -14.70 -15.36 1.40
CA GLN A 51 -15.52 -16.55 1.19
C GLN A 51 -16.99 -16.19 1.00
N ALA A 52 -17.52 -15.27 1.82
CA ALA A 52 -18.89 -14.79 1.69
C ALA A 52 -19.14 -14.08 0.35
N LEU A 53 -18.20 -13.23 -0.08
CA LEU A 53 -18.28 -12.57 -1.39
C LEU A 53 -18.22 -13.60 -2.52
N GLN A 54 -17.28 -14.55 -2.45
CA GLN A 54 -17.14 -15.58 -3.49
C GLN A 54 -18.42 -16.41 -3.64
N SER A 55 -19.01 -16.88 -2.52
CA SER A 55 -20.22 -17.70 -2.59
C SER A 55 -21.43 -16.90 -3.10
N PHE A 56 -21.54 -15.64 -2.72
CA PHE A 56 -22.64 -14.78 -3.14
C PHE A 56 -22.60 -14.51 -4.65
N TYR A 57 -21.42 -14.14 -5.18
CA TYR A 57 -21.27 -13.76 -6.58
C TYR A 57 -21.18 -14.95 -7.54
N TYR A 58 -20.53 -16.05 -7.15
CA TYR A 58 -20.33 -17.20 -8.04
C TYR A 58 -21.35 -18.32 -7.84
N GLU A 59 -21.74 -18.60 -6.59
CA GLU A 59 -22.67 -19.70 -6.28
C GLU A 59 -24.12 -19.24 -6.08
N GLY A 60 -24.35 -17.92 -5.93
CA GLY A 60 -25.66 -17.35 -5.62
C GLY A 60 -26.18 -17.75 -4.23
N LYS A 61 -25.28 -18.20 -3.34
CA LYS A 61 -25.62 -18.65 -1.98
C LYS A 61 -25.06 -17.67 -0.96
N ALA A 62 -25.94 -17.15 -0.10
CA ALA A 62 -25.54 -16.39 1.08
C ALA A 62 -25.11 -17.37 2.18
N ILE A 63 -23.81 -17.40 2.50
CA ILE A 63 -23.27 -18.21 3.61
C ILE A 63 -23.62 -17.60 4.98
N MET A 64 -23.75 -16.28 5.04
CA MET A 64 -24.06 -15.49 6.24
C MET A 64 -25.23 -14.54 5.99
N SER A 65 -25.84 -14.07 7.07
CA SER A 65 -26.88 -13.03 6.99
C SER A 65 -26.30 -11.65 6.66
N ASN A 66 -27.14 -10.75 6.15
CA ASN A 66 -26.71 -9.38 5.82
C ASN A 66 -26.19 -8.64 7.06
N GLU A 67 -26.82 -8.85 8.22
CA GLU A 67 -26.37 -8.24 9.48
C GLU A 67 -24.98 -8.74 9.86
N GLU A 68 -24.74 -10.06 9.83
CA GLU A 68 -23.41 -10.62 10.11
C GLU A 68 -22.35 -10.12 9.13
N PHE A 69 -22.71 -9.97 7.85
CA PHE A 69 -21.80 -9.44 6.82
C PHE A 69 -21.45 -7.97 7.05
N ASP A 70 -22.43 -7.14 7.40
CA ASP A 70 -22.20 -5.70 7.66
C ASP A 70 -21.33 -5.49 8.91
N ASN A 71 -21.55 -6.29 9.96
CA ASN A 71 -20.71 -6.25 11.16
C ASN A 71 -19.27 -6.69 10.87
N LEU A 72 -19.08 -7.76 10.10
CA LEU A 72 -17.76 -8.22 9.67
C LEU A 72 -17.02 -7.15 8.85
N LYS A 73 -17.75 -6.47 7.96
CA LYS A 73 -17.22 -5.38 7.15
C LYS A 73 -16.79 -4.20 8.02
N GLU A 74 -17.63 -3.79 8.98
CA GLU A 74 -17.28 -2.71 9.90
C GLU A 74 -16.02 -3.05 10.71
N GLU A 75 -15.91 -4.27 11.25
CA GLU A 75 -14.74 -4.71 12.00
C GLU A 75 -13.46 -4.67 11.14
N LEU A 76 -13.53 -5.16 9.90
CA LEU A 76 -12.42 -5.08 8.96
C LEU A 76 -12.03 -3.63 8.60
N MET A 77 -12.99 -2.71 8.55
CA MET A 77 -12.73 -1.28 8.37
C MET A 77 -12.03 -0.66 9.60
N TRP A 78 -12.47 -1.03 10.82
CA TRP A 78 -11.87 -0.56 12.06
C TRP A 78 -10.44 -1.07 12.26
N GLU A 79 -10.17 -2.32 11.90
CA GLU A 79 -8.84 -2.94 11.93
C GLU A 79 -7.92 -2.48 10.77
N GLY A 80 -8.46 -1.74 9.80
CA GLY A 80 -7.70 -1.20 8.68
C GLY A 80 -7.27 -2.25 7.65
N SER A 81 -8.08 -3.29 7.44
CA SER A 81 -7.80 -4.30 6.42
C SER A 81 -7.73 -3.68 5.02
N SER A 82 -6.68 -4.01 4.28
CA SER A 82 -6.49 -3.57 2.89
C SER A 82 -7.55 -4.12 1.93
N VAL A 83 -8.25 -5.19 2.33
CA VAL A 83 -9.30 -5.82 1.50
C VAL A 83 -10.57 -4.95 1.46
N VAL A 84 -10.88 -4.25 2.56
CA VAL A 84 -12.12 -3.48 2.70
C VAL A 84 -11.89 -1.98 2.48
N MET A 85 -10.70 -1.46 2.80
CA MET A 85 -10.35 -0.05 2.66
C MET A 85 -9.93 0.28 1.22
N LEU A 86 -10.90 0.23 0.32
CA LEU A 86 -10.75 0.56 -1.10
C LEU A 86 -11.17 2.01 -1.36
N SER A 87 -10.43 2.72 -2.20
CA SER A 87 -10.88 4.01 -2.74
C SER A 87 -12.10 3.83 -3.63
N SER A 88 -12.88 4.91 -3.83
CA SER A 88 -14.08 4.88 -4.68
C SER A 88 -13.78 4.35 -6.11
N GLU A 89 -12.62 4.70 -6.66
CA GLU A 89 -12.19 4.27 -7.99
C GLU A 89 -11.78 2.79 -8.04
N GLU A 90 -11.11 2.29 -6.99
CA GLU A 90 -10.78 0.87 -6.86
C GLU A 90 -12.03 0.01 -6.69
N GLN A 91 -13.00 0.47 -5.89
CA GLN A 91 -14.30 -0.20 -5.75
C GLN A 91 -15.01 -0.28 -7.10
N LYS A 92 -15.05 0.83 -7.84
CA LYS A 92 -15.66 0.89 -9.17
C LYS A 92 -14.97 -0.05 -10.16
N PHE A 93 -13.64 -0.15 -10.11
CA PHE A 93 -12.87 -1.08 -10.96
C PHE A 93 -13.17 -2.54 -10.61
N LEU A 94 -13.24 -2.87 -9.32
CA LEU A 94 -13.58 -4.19 -8.82
C LEU A 94 -15.01 -4.58 -9.20
N GLU A 95 -16.00 -3.70 -8.97
CA GLU A 95 -17.39 -3.91 -9.37
C GLU A 95 -17.50 -4.13 -10.88
N ALA A 96 -16.82 -3.31 -11.68
CA ALA A 96 -16.81 -3.44 -13.13
C ALA A 96 -16.23 -4.78 -13.60
N SER A 97 -15.13 -5.22 -12.99
CA SER A 97 -14.49 -6.50 -13.32
C SER A 97 -15.40 -7.68 -12.95
N MET A 98 -16.04 -7.64 -11.78
CA MET A 98 -16.98 -8.67 -11.32
C MET A 98 -18.22 -8.71 -12.23
N ALA A 99 -18.78 -7.56 -12.56
CA ALA A 99 -19.96 -7.45 -13.40
C ALA A 99 -19.69 -7.90 -14.85
N TYR A 100 -18.48 -7.63 -15.38
CA TYR A 100 -18.02 -8.13 -16.68
C TYR A 100 -17.95 -9.66 -16.70
N VAL A 101 -17.36 -10.29 -15.66
CA VAL A 101 -17.31 -11.75 -15.52
C VAL A 101 -18.71 -12.35 -15.37
N ALA A 102 -19.62 -11.66 -14.67
CA ALA A 102 -21.02 -12.04 -14.54
C ALA A 102 -21.85 -11.81 -15.82
N GLY A 103 -21.26 -11.27 -16.89
CA GLY A 103 -21.91 -11.01 -18.17
C GLY A 103 -22.83 -9.78 -18.20
N LYS A 104 -22.76 -8.91 -17.18
CA LYS A 104 -23.54 -7.67 -17.07
C LYS A 104 -22.59 -6.46 -16.99
N PRO A 105 -21.98 -6.02 -18.10
CA PRO A 105 -21.04 -4.91 -18.05
C PRO A 105 -21.74 -3.61 -17.62
N ILE A 106 -21.23 -2.96 -16.56
CA ILE A 106 -21.75 -1.69 -16.02
C ILE A 106 -21.15 -0.45 -16.71
N MET A 107 -20.01 -0.61 -17.39
CA MET A 107 -19.30 0.44 -18.10
C MET A 107 -18.77 -0.08 -19.44
N THR A 108 -18.39 0.84 -20.31
CA THR A 108 -17.80 0.50 -21.62
C THR A 108 -16.32 0.15 -21.51
N ASP A 109 -15.80 -0.64 -22.46
CA ASP A 109 -14.38 -1.04 -22.48
C ASP A 109 -13.41 0.16 -22.41
N LYS A 110 -13.77 1.28 -23.06
CA LYS A 110 -12.94 2.50 -23.05
C LYS A 110 -12.88 3.15 -21.68
N GLU A 111 -14.02 3.20 -20.97
CA GLU A 111 -14.10 3.75 -19.63
C GLU A 111 -13.34 2.85 -18.64
N TYR A 112 -13.42 1.54 -18.82
CA TYR A 112 -12.68 0.56 -18.03
C TYR A 112 -11.16 0.71 -18.21
N ASP A 113 -10.70 0.84 -19.46
CA ASP A 113 -9.27 1.04 -19.76
C ASP A 113 -8.75 2.37 -19.19
N GLN A 114 -9.55 3.44 -19.25
CA GLN A 114 -9.19 4.73 -18.66
C GLN A 114 -9.10 4.66 -17.13
N LEU A 115 -10.08 4.02 -16.48
CA LEU A 115 -10.07 3.81 -15.03
C LEU A 115 -8.86 2.97 -14.60
N LYS A 116 -8.55 1.91 -15.37
CA LYS A 116 -7.36 1.08 -15.13
C LYS A 116 -6.07 1.91 -15.24
N LEU A 117 -5.99 2.82 -16.22
CA LEU A 117 -4.83 3.68 -16.39
C LEU A 117 -4.68 4.69 -15.23
N GLN A 118 -5.79 5.28 -14.76
CA GLN A 118 -5.78 6.19 -13.62
C GLN A 118 -5.27 5.49 -12.35
N LEU A 119 -5.83 4.32 -12.03
CA LEU A 119 -5.41 3.54 -10.86
C LEU A 119 -3.92 3.11 -10.93
N LYS A 120 -3.39 2.87 -12.14
CA LYS A 120 -1.95 2.65 -12.35
C LYS A 120 -1.10 3.88 -12.08
N MET A 121 -1.59 5.08 -12.43
CA MET A 121 -0.90 6.34 -12.14
C MET A 121 -0.92 6.64 -10.63
N ASP A 122 -2.02 6.33 -9.97
CA ASP A 122 -2.20 6.53 -8.53
C ASP A 122 -1.40 5.51 -7.69
N GLY A 123 -0.93 4.43 -8.32
CA GLY A 123 -0.10 3.41 -7.66
C GLY A 123 -0.92 2.39 -6.86
N SER A 124 -2.20 2.18 -7.22
CA SER A 124 -3.03 1.14 -6.62
C SER A 124 -2.42 -0.25 -6.83
N GLN A 125 -2.26 -1.00 -5.75
CA GLN A 125 -1.69 -2.35 -5.78
C GLN A 125 -2.64 -3.37 -6.44
N ILE A 126 -3.94 -3.07 -6.50
CA ILE A 126 -4.99 -3.99 -6.99
C ILE A 126 -4.89 -4.17 -8.51
N VAL A 127 -4.42 -3.14 -9.21
CA VAL A 127 -4.32 -3.11 -10.67
C VAL A 127 -2.99 -3.69 -11.16
N VAL A 128 -2.05 -3.95 -10.27
CA VAL A 128 -0.72 -4.46 -10.62
C VAL A 128 -0.82 -5.94 -10.96
N GLU A 129 -0.68 -6.26 -12.24
CA GLU A 129 -0.65 -7.64 -12.70
C GLU A 129 0.78 -8.10 -13.02
N GLY A 130 1.06 -9.38 -12.76
CA GLY A 130 2.29 -10.03 -13.19
C GLY A 130 2.39 -10.18 -14.72
N PRO A 131 3.43 -10.85 -15.24
CA PRO A 131 3.62 -10.99 -16.68
C PRO A 131 2.47 -11.78 -17.34
N ARG A 132 1.83 -11.17 -18.35
CA ARG A 132 0.74 -11.78 -19.12
C ARG A 132 1.13 -11.89 -20.59
N CYS A 133 0.76 -13.01 -21.19
CA CYS A 133 0.85 -13.19 -22.63
C CYS A 133 -0.54 -12.97 -23.24
N SER A 134 -0.66 -11.97 -24.10
CA SER A 134 -1.90 -11.79 -24.86
C SER A 134 -1.82 -12.58 -26.17
N LEU A 135 -2.64 -13.62 -26.27
CA LEU A 135 -2.74 -14.43 -27.49
C LEU A 135 -3.16 -13.60 -28.72
N ARG A 136 -3.99 -12.57 -28.50
CA ARG A 136 -4.48 -11.68 -29.57
C ARG A 136 -3.36 -10.85 -30.19
N SER A 137 -2.49 -10.25 -29.37
CA SER A 137 -1.43 -9.38 -29.89
C SER A 137 -0.09 -10.10 -30.09
N ARG A 138 0.02 -11.35 -29.62
CA ARG A 138 1.27 -12.13 -29.56
C ARG A 138 2.39 -11.43 -28.80
N LYS A 139 2.05 -10.46 -27.93
CA LYS A 139 2.99 -9.73 -27.08
C LYS A 139 2.84 -10.21 -25.64
N VAL A 140 3.98 -10.38 -25.00
CA VAL A 140 4.09 -10.55 -23.55
C VAL A 140 4.36 -9.18 -22.95
N TYR A 141 3.53 -8.78 -21.99
CA TYR A 141 3.69 -7.52 -21.27
C TYR A 141 3.56 -7.73 -19.78
N SER A 142 4.11 -6.79 -19.02
CA SER A 142 3.99 -6.72 -17.56
C SER A 142 3.75 -5.28 -17.14
N ASP A 143 3.00 -5.09 -16.07
CA ASP A 143 2.72 -3.76 -15.55
C ASP A 143 3.93 -3.15 -14.83
N LEU A 144 4.02 -1.82 -14.87
CA LEU A 144 5.00 -1.04 -14.13
C LEU A 144 4.39 -0.37 -12.93
N THR A 145 5.17 -0.34 -11.86
CA THR A 145 4.84 0.38 -10.64
C THR A 145 5.87 1.46 -10.37
N VAL A 146 5.44 2.50 -9.70
CA VAL A 146 6.30 3.61 -9.32
C VAL A 146 7.17 3.18 -8.12
N ASP A 147 8.47 3.44 -8.20
CA ASP A 147 9.40 3.18 -7.09
C ASP A 147 9.59 4.43 -6.24
N TYR A 148 8.67 4.65 -5.30
CA TYR A 148 8.73 5.78 -4.37
C TYR A 148 10.01 5.78 -3.52
N PHE A 149 10.54 4.60 -3.18
CA PHE A 149 11.72 4.50 -2.35
C PHE A 149 12.97 5.00 -3.09
N LYS A 150 13.17 4.58 -4.34
CA LYS A 150 14.30 5.08 -5.15
C LYS A 150 14.15 6.55 -5.51
N MET A 151 12.93 7.04 -5.71
CA MET A 151 12.67 8.46 -5.90
C MET A 151 13.04 9.29 -4.66
N PHE A 152 12.73 8.79 -3.46
CA PHE A 152 13.15 9.42 -2.21
C PHE A 152 14.68 9.41 -2.05
N LEU A 153 15.33 8.27 -2.31
CA LEU A 153 16.80 8.14 -2.22
C LEU A 153 17.54 9.09 -3.16
N LEU A 154 16.93 9.46 -4.29
CA LEU A 154 17.52 10.40 -5.23
C LEU A 154 17.69 11.81 -4.62
N ASN A 155 16.86 12.18 -3.64
CA ASN A 155 16.90 13.48 -2.97
C ASN A 155 17.88 13.52 -1.78
N VAL A 156 18.30 12.35 -1.27
CA VAL A 156 19.16 12.27 -0.08
C VAL A 156 20.52 12.95 -0.28
N PRO A 157 21.24 12.77 -1.40
CA PRO A 157 22.52 13.46 -1.61
C PRO A 157 22.37 14.99 -1.63
N ALA A 158 21.30 15.52 -2.22
CA ALA A 158 21.04 16.96 -2.24
C ALA A 158 20.74 17.50 -0.83
N ALA A 159 20.00 16.74 -0.01
CA ALA A 159 19.76 17.08 1.39
C ALA A 159 21.08 17.12 2.20
N VAL A 160 22.00 16.17 1.98
CA VAL A 160 23.32 16.19 2.62
C VAL A 160 24.11 17.44 2.22
N ILE A 161 24.13 17.78 0.92
CA ILE A 161 24.80 19.00 0.44
C ILE A 161 24.17 20.25 1.05
N ALA A 162 22.83 20.34 1.08
CA ALA A 162 22.10 21.46 1.68
C ALA A 162 22.42 21.63 3.17
N LEU A 163 22.45 20.52 3.92
CA LEU A 163 22.84 20.51 5.33
C LEU A 163 24.28 20.98 5.51
N THR A 164 25.22 20.46 4.74
CA THR A 164 26.63 20.88 4.82
C THR A 164 26.80 22.36 4.50
N LEU A 165 26.10 22.88 3.50
CA LEU A 165 26.14 24.29 3.13
C LEU A 165 25.50 25.16 4.22
N PHE A 166 24.41 24.71 4.83
CA PHE A 166 23.77 25.43 5.94
C PHE A 166 24.70 25.56 7.14
N PHE A 167 25.33 24.47 7.60
CA PHE A 167 26.32 24.52 8.69
C PHE A 167 27.59 25.30 8.33
N PHE A 168 28.08 25.18 7.10
CA PHE A 168 29.25 25.93 6.66
C PHE A 168 29.00 27.43 6.59
N LEU A 169 27.82 27.85 6.13
CA LEU A 169 27.44 29.26 6.11
C LEU A 169 27.25 29.79 7.54
N ASP A 170 26.74 28.99 8.46
CA ASP A 170 26.67 29.36 9.88
C ASP A 170 28.05 29.69 10.45
N ASP A 171 29.00 28.76 10.31
CA ASP A 171 30.38 28.94 10.77
C ASP A 171 31.06 30.16 10.13
N PHE A 172 30.81 30.42 8.84
CA PHE A 172 31.44 31.53 8.12
C PHE A 172 30.80 32.89 8.38
N THR A 173 29.48 32.93 8.52
CA THR A 173 28.74 34.19 8.71
C THR A 173 28.78 34.67 10.16
N GLY A 174 29.26 33.83 11.09
CA GLY A 174 29.40 34.19 12.49
C GLY A 174 28.06 34.48 13.17
N PHE A 175 26.94 34.07 12.55
CA PHE A 175 25.71 33.86 13.28
C PHE A 175 26.00 32.69 14.21
N GLU A 176 25.87 32.87 15.51
CA GLU A 176 26.18 31.81 16.46
C GLU A 176 25.02 30.80 16.52
N ILE A 177 24.70 30.02 15.46
CA ILE A 177 23.63 28.99 15.58
C ILE A 177 24.02 27.93 16.62
N THR A 178 25.31 27.73 16.88
CA THR A 178 25.80 26.91 18.00
C THR A 178 25.38 27.47 19.39
N TYR A 179 25.35 28.80 19.59
CA TYR A 179 24.82 29.42 20.82
C TYR A 179 23.29 29.59 20.81
N LEU A 180 22.64 29.60 19.63
CA LEU A 180 21.18 29.62 19.48
C LEU A 180 20.52 28.23 19.64
N LEU A 181 21.28 27.15 19.48
CA LEU A 181 20.89 25.82 19.94
C LEU A 181 20.91 25.74 21.48
N GLU A 182 21.66 26.64 22.11
CA GLU A 182 21.74 26.91 23.56
C GLU A 182 20.78 28.04 24.00
N LEU A 183 19.92 28.53 23.08
CA LEU A 183 18.87 29.50 23.40
C LEU A 183 17.93 28.86 24.44
N PRO A 184 17.56 29.57 25.53
CA PRO A 184 16.70 29.02 26.57
C PRO A 184 15.42 28.44 25.96
N GLU A 185 15.05 27.23 26.40
CA GLU A 185 13.77 26.63 26.05
C GLU A 185 12.66 27.63 26.39
N PRO A 186 11.78 28.03 25.44
CA PRO A 186 11.27 27.25 24.29
C PRO A 186 11.71 27.72 22.88
N PHE A 187 12.57 28.74 22.78
CA PHE A 187 12.81 29.41 21.48
C PHE A 187 13.70 28.61 20.52
N SER A 188 14.62 27.79 21.04
CA SER A 188 15.48 26.90 20.24
C SER A 188 14.64 25.93 19.39
N PHE A 189 13.70 25.22 20.01
CA PHE A 189 12.78 24.30 19.33
C PHE A 189 12.00 24.98 18.20
N ILE A 190 11.45 26.18 18.48
CA ILE A 190 10.67 26.92 17.49
C ILE A 190 11.56 27.31 16.30
N PHE A 191 12.76 27.80 16.54
CA PHE A 191 13.66 28.19 15.45
C PHE A 191 14.11 26.99 14.61
N THR A 192 14.48 25.86 15.23
CA THR A 192 14.96 24.69 14.46
C THR A 192 13.85 24.11 13.58
N TRP A 193 12.64 23.96 14.12
CA TRP A 193 11.53 23.33 13.40
C TRP A 193 10.83 24.26 12.40
N PHE A 194 10.74 25.57 12.69
CA PHE A 194 10.00 26.51 11.85
C PHE A 194 10.87 27.40 10.96
N ALA A 195 12.16 27.58 11.27
CA ALA A 195 13.08 28.37 10.44
C ALA A 195 14.15 27.50 9.78
N ALA A 196 14.92 26.74 10.56
CA ALA A 196 16.06 25.98 10.02
C ALA A 196 15.63 24.81 9.12
N LEU A 197 14.78 23.91 9.61
CA LEU A 197 14.32 22.74 8.84
C LEU A 197 13.57 23.12 7.55
N PRO A 198 12.64 24.09 7.54
CA PRO A 198 11.98 24.51 6.30
C PRO A 198 12.94 25.16 5.31
N LEU A 199 13.93 25.93 5.79
CA LEU A 199 14.94 26.54 4.93
C LEU A 199 15.88 25.50 4.30
N ILE A 200 16.32 24.50 5.09
CA ILE A 200 17.12 23.38 4.59
C ILE A 200 16.33 22.56 3.58
N PHE A 201 15.06 22.26 3.88
CA PHE A 201 14.19 21.54 2.95
C PHE A 201 13.99 22.31 1.65
N TRP A 202 13.71 23.61 1.73
CA TRP A 202 13.57 24.46 0.55
C TRP A 202 14.87 24.49 -0.27
N LEU A 203 16.02 24.65 0.38
CA LEU A 203 17.33 24.67 -0.28
C LEU A 203 17.66 23.31 -0.94
N ALA A 204 17.33 22.20 -0.28
CA ALA A 204 17.45 20.86 -0.84
C ALA A 204 16.54 20.70 -2.08
N GLN A 205 15.29 21.15 -2.03
CA GLN A 205 14.37 21.11 -3.18
C GLN A 205 14.88 21.96 -4.35
N VAL A 206 15.44 23.15 -4.08
CA VAL A 206 16.01 24.01 -5.13
C VAL A 206 17.19 23.33 -5.82
N ILE A 207 18.11 22.72 -5.06
CA ILE A 207 19.26 21.98 -5.60
C ILE A 207 18.77 20.77 -6.41
N THR A 208 17.81 20.01 -5.88
CA THR A 208 17.27 18.83 -6.56
C THR A 208 16.59 19.19 -7.86
N ASN A 209 15.73 20.22 -7.88
CA ASN A 209 15.06 20.69 -9.10
C ASN A 209 16.02 21.28 -10.14
N ALA A 210 17.19 21.76 -9.72
CA ALA A 210 18.23 22.24 -10.63
C ALA A 210 18.97 21.08 -11.32
N ILE A 211 19.20 19.97 -10.61
CA ILE A 211 20.00 18.83 -11.06
C ILE A 211 19.14 17.78 -11.78
N VAL A 212 17.96 17.47 -11.23
CA VAL A 212 17.06 16.44 -11.72
C VAL A 212 15.69 17.03 -11.97
N LYS A 213 15.23 16.99 -13.22
CA LYS A 213 13.88 17.43 -13.61
C LYS A 213 13.03 16.23 -14.02
N ASP A 214 11.77 16.25 -13.58
CA ASP A 214 10.74 15.29 -13.95
C ASP A 214 11.21 13.83 -13.81
N PHE A 215 11.73 13.48 -12.63
CA PHE A 215 12.18 12.12 -12.36
C PHE A 215 11.00 11.19 -12.12
N LEU A 216 10.97 10.10 -12.86
CA LEU A 216 9.99 9.04 -12.71
C LEU A 216 10.73 7.71 -12.80
N ILE A 217 10.82 7.02 -11.67
CA ILE A 217 11.46 5.71 -11.59
C ILE A 217 10.36 4.67 -11.62
N LEU A 218 10.45 3.82 -12.64
CA LEU A 218 9.54 2.71 -12.82
C LEU A 218 10.25 1.39 -12.53
N LYS A 219 9.59 0.53 -11.76
CA LYS A 219 10.00 -0.84 -11.49
C LYS A 219 8.98 -1.81 -12.09
N GLY A 220 9.46 -2.93 -12.60
CA GLY A 220 8.61 -3.99 -13.11
C GLY A 220 9.37 -5.30 -13.29
N ALA A 221 8.63 -6.41 -13.25
CA ALA A 221 9.18 -7.74 -13.42
C ALA A 221 9.44 -8.02 -14.91
N CYS A 222 10.57 -8.65 -15.24
CA CYS A 222 10.86 -9.08 -16.60
C CYS A 222 9.83 -10.14 -17.06
N PRO A 223 9.20 -9.98 -18.24
CA PRO A 223 8.23 -10.96 -18.74
C PRO A 223 8.80 -12.37 -19.01
N ASN A 224 10.12 -12.49 -19.16
CA ASN A 224 10.80 -13.76 -19.43
C ASN A 224 11.25 -14.48 -18.14
N CYS A 225 11.89 -13.77 -17.22
CA CYS A 225 12.52 -14.38 -16.03
C CYS A 225 11.94 -13.94 -14.69
N GLY A 226 10.97 -13.01 -14.67
CA GLY A 226 10.35 -12.50 -13.46
C GLY A 226 11.24 -11.60 -12.59
N THR A 227 12.51 -11.39 -12.94
CA THR A 227 13.38 -10.52 -12.16
C THR A 227 12.98 -9.06 -12.29
N GLU A 228 12.94 -8.34 -11.18
CA GLU A 228 12.65 -6.91 -11.16
C GLU A 228 13.79 -6.13 -11.83
N ASN A 229 13.42 -5.30 -12.80
CA ASN A 229 14.32 -4.33 -13.41
C ASN A 229 13.72 -2.93 -13.26
N VAL A 230 14.59 -1.93 -13.20
CA VAL A 230 14.18 -0.53 -13.07
C VAL A 230 14.61 0.28 -14.28
N SER A 231 13.76 1.25 -14.64
CA SER A 231 14.06 2.24 -15.66
C SER A 231 13.89 3.64 -15.07
N PHE A 232 14.84 4.51 -15.36
CA PHE A 232 14.79 5.92 -14.99
C PHE A 232 14.28 6.74 -16.18
N PHE A 233 13.18 7.46 -15.96
CA PHE A 233 12.70 8.52 -16.84
C PHE A 233 13.02 9.86 -16.18
N GLY A 234 13.58 10.80 -16.94
CA GLY A 234 13.86 12.14 -16.43
C GLY A 234 15.10 12.77 -17.04
N THR A 235 15.37 14.02 -16.68
CA THR A 235 16.54 14.75 -17.17
C THR A 235 17.55 14.92 -16.06
N ILE A 236 18.78 14.46 -16.29
CA ILE A 236 19.92 14.66 -15.37
C ILE A 236 20.83 15.71 -15.98
N LEU A 237 20.93 16.88 -15.31
CA LEU A 237 21.80 18.03 -15.59
C LEU A 237 21.67 18.70 -16.98
N THR A 238 21.38 17.97 -18.05
CA THR A 238 21.05 18.41 -19.42
C THR A 238 20.70 17.24 -20.35
N ILE A 239 20.98 16.00 -19.94
CA ILE A 239 20.77 14.79 -20.75
C ILE A 239 19.40 14.22 -20.39
N SER A 240 18.47 14.23 -21.34
CA SER A 240 17.18 13.57 -21.18
C SER A 240 17.36 12.06 -21.31
N SER A 241 17.05 11.33 -20.24
CA SER A 241 17.04 9.87 -20.23
C SER A 241 15.63 9.40 -20.55
N GLY A 242 15.41 9.15 -21.85
CA GLY A 242 14.15 8.61 -22.37
C GLY A 242 13.04 9.62 -22.49
N GLY A 243 12.39 9.62 -23.66
CA GLY A 243 11.12 10.31 -23.84
C GLY A 243 10.00 9.48 -23.21
N THR A 244 9.01 9.10 -24.02
CA THR A 244 7.91 8.23 -23.59
C THR A 244 8.31 6.76 -23.47
N THR A 245 9.33 6.32 -24.23
CA THR A 245 9.82 4.95 -24.20
C THR A 245 11.31 4.87 -23.90
N ASN A 246 11.70 3.80 -23.19
CA ASN A 246 13.07 3.51 -22.80
C ASN A 246 13.38 2.04 -23.04
N THR A 247 14.57 1.74 -23.58
CA THR A 247 15.03 0.35 -23.75
C THR A 247 16.06 0.00 -22.69
N VAL A 248 15.78 -1.04 -21.91
CA VAL A 248 16.65 -1.50 -20.81
C VAL A 248 16.90 -3.00 -20.98
N LYS A 249 18.14 -3.44 -20.78
CA LYS A 249 18.46 -4.89 -20.78
C LYS A 249 18.17 -5.48 -19.41
N CYS A 250 17.51 -6.64 -19.40
CA CYS A 250 17.27 -7.35 -18.15
C CYS A 250 18.59 -7.82 -17.52
N SER A 251 18.72 -7.62 -16.21
CA SER A 251 19.95 -7.94 -15.45
C SER A 251 20.31 -9.43 -15.46
N ASN A 252 19.31 -10.31 -15.48
CA ASN A 252 19.50 -11.77 -15.47
C ASN A 252 19.52 -12.39 -16.88
N CYS A 253 18.44 -12.24 -17.66
CA CYS A 253 18.31 -12.89 -18.96
C CYS A 253 18.85 -12.09 -20.16
N GLY A 254 19.28 -10.84 -19.97
CA GLY A 254 19.83 -10.00 -21.04
C GLY A 254 18.84 -9.58 -22.15
N THR A 255 17.57 -9.98 -22.05
CA THR A 255 16.54 -9.57 -23.03
C THR A 255 16.34 -8.06 -22.98
N VAL A 256 16.22 -7.46 -24.16
CA VAL A 256 15.86 -6.04 -24.27
C VAL A 256 14.39 -5.91 -23.86
N LEU A 257 14.13 -4.98 -22.95
CA LEU A 257 12.80 -4.63 -22.46
C LEU A 257 12.51 -3.20 -22.90
N GLU A 258 11.33 -2.98 -23.46
CA GLU A 258 10.84 -1.65 -23.81
C GLU A 258 9.85 -1.20 -22.74
N TYR A 259 10.21 -0.13 -22.03
CA TYR A 259 9.45 0.50 -20.98
C TYR A 259 8.67 1.69 -21.54
N ASP A 260 7.36 1.71 -21.38
CA ASP A 260 6.52 2.86 -21.72
C ASP A 260 6.05 3.59 -20.45
N SER A 261 6.39 4.87 -20.33
CA SER A 261 6.00 5.71 -19.19
C SER A 261 4.51 6.06 -19.18
N GLY A 262 3.90 6.19 -20.36
CA GLY A 262 2.51 6.62 -20.52
C GLY A 262 1.53 5.51 -20.19
N THR A 263 1.71 4.34 -20.80
CA THR A 263 0.83 3.18 -20.56
C THR A 263 1.21 2.36 -19.32
N ARG A 264 2.38 2.63 -18.72
CA ARG A 264 2.94 1.86 -17.59
C ARG A 264 3.03 0.38 -17.93
N LEU A 265 3.48 0.05 -19.15
CA LEU A 265 3.70 -1.33 -19.63
C LEU A 265 5.15 -1.58 -20.05
N ILE A 266 5.67 -2.74 -19.67
CA ILE A 266 6.90 -3.30 -20.24
C ILE A 266 6.50 -4.25 -21.34
N THR A 267 7.10 -4.09 -22.51
CA THR A 267 6.93 -5.01 -23.63
C THR A 267 8.26 -5.57 -24.07
N LEU A 268 8.24 -6.77 -24.63
CA LEU A 268 9.38 -7.28 -25.37
C LEU A 268 9.36 -6.65 -26.77
N PRO A 269 10.49 -6.15 -27.29
CA PRO A 269 10.56 -5.69 -28.66
C PRO A 269 10.18 -6.85 -29.56
N GLU A 270 9.34 -6.59 -30.56
CA GLU A 270 8.99 -7.58 -31.56
C GLU A 270 10.29 -8.11 -32.19
N PRO A 271 10.47 -9.44 -32.33
CA PRO A 271 11.51 -9.92 -33.21
C PRO A 271 11.21 -9.34 -34.58
N ALA A 272 12.12 -8.52 -35.11
CA ALA A 272 12.04 -8.04 -36.48
C ALA A 272 11.74 -9.27 -37.36
N GLU A 273 10.61 -9.22 -38.07
CA GLU A 273 10.13 -10.32 -38.92
C GLU A 273 11.32 -10.88 -39.72
N ALA A 274 11.66 -12.13 -39.44
CA ALA A 274 12.69 -12.88 -40.15
C ALA A 274 12.10 -13.52 -41.42
#